data_AF-A0A524MCB4-F1
#
_entry.id   AF-A0A524MCB4-F1
#
_cell.length_a   1.000
_cell.length_b   1.000
_cell.length_c   1.000
_cell.angle_alpha   90.00
_cell.angle_beta   90.00
_cell.angle_gamma   90.00
#
_symmetry.space_group_name_H-M   'P 1'
#
loop_
_entity.id
_entity.type
_entity.pdbx_description
1 polymer ?
#
loop_
_entity_poly.entity_id
_entity_poly.type
_entity_poly.pdbx_seq_one_letter_code
_entity_poly.pdbx_strand_id
1 'polypeptide(L)'
;MLQDKSIKDFILIHTIFAVLAAITLLFPLPTAQVDGKMLVLVILYNALIIVEFNLKGHEEWKSIWLFSFILSLFMVFPDWYLAETLGALVFPTGGLPMIGGAIPLYMAGLWSIPFFIIIFVGKEIQKRKSIEMTYCIVAILGVLIFVLSELTLVNLPSWTATVTGMTGNLAWYIIIPELILALSAFICYENVMEKKIWMKVIGAFTVMIFYIGNASFFYFLIETLLL
;
A
#
# COMPACT_ATOMS: atom_id res chain seq x y z
N MET A 1 2.09 16.80 20.17
CA MET A 1 2.13 15.69 19.20
C MET A 1 3.57 15.28 18.91
N LEU A 2 4.43 16.21 18.47
CA LEU A 2 5.86 15.97 18.20
C LEU A 2 6.75 15.72 19.44
N GLN A 3 6.19 15.46 20.63
CA GLN A 3 7.02 15.16 21.82
C GLN A 3 7.23 13.65 22.01
N ASP A 4 6.35 12.83 21.45
CA ASP A 4 6.48 11.38 21.47
C ASP A 4 7.65 10.96 20.57
N LYS A 5 8.59 10.21 21.15
CA LYS A 5 9.79 9.75 20.45
C LYS A 5 9.43 8.88 19.24
N SER A 6 8.41 8.03 19.36
CA SER A 6 7.98 7.14 18.27
C SER A 6 7.46 7.96 17.08
N ILE A 7 6.68 9.01 17.33
CA ILE A 7 6.17 9.89 16.27
C ILE A 7 7.32 10.66 15.60
N LYS A 8 8.30 11.17 16.37
CA LYS A 8 9.47 11.83 15.79
C LYS A 8 10.26 10.91 14.88
N ASP A 9 10.53 9.69 15.34
CA ASP A 9 11.24 8.66 14.60
C ASP A 9 10.47 8.27 13.32
N PHE A 10 9.14 8.14 13.41
CA PHE A 10 8.27 7.88 12.27
C PHE A 10 8.40 8.97 11.20
N ILE A 11 8.29 10.25 11.59
CA ILE A 11 8.41 11.37 10.66
C ILE A 11 9.81 11.39 10.03
N LEU A 12 10.85 11.19 10.85
CA LEU A 12 12.24 11.21 10.38
C LEU A 12 12.49 10.11 9.34
N ILE A 13 12.13 8.87 9.63
CA ILE A 13 12.42 7.73 8.74
C ILE A 13 11.65 7.83 7.42
N HIS A 14 10.40 8.31 7.45
CA HIS A 14 9.61 8.51 6.23
C HIS A 14 10.09 9.72 5.43
N THR A 15 10.62 10.76 6.09
CA THR A 15 11.28 11.87 5.40
C THR A 15 12.55 11.41 4.70
N ILE A 16 13.39 10.61 5.39
CA ILE A 16 14.60 10.00 4.79
C ILE A 16 14.19 9.14 3.60
N PHE A 17 13.20 8.26 3.75
CA PHE A 17 12.73 7.42 2.66
C PHE A 17 12.18 8.23 1.49
N ALA A 18 11.40 9.28 1.74
CA ALA A 18 10.86 10.15 0.68
C ALA A 18 11.99 10.84 -0.11
N VAL A 19 13.05 11.31 0.56
CA VAL A 19 14.23 11.89 -0.11
C VAL A 19 14.95 10.83 -0.94
N LEU A 20 15.17 9.63 -0.39
CA LEU A 20 15.81 8.53 -1.14
C LEU A 20 14.97 8.11 -2.34
N ALA A 21 13.65 8.01 -2.19
CA ALA A 21 12.71 7.72 -3.27
C ALA A 21 12.77 8.78 -4.37
N ALA A 22 12.73 10.06 -4.00
CA ALA A 22 12.86 11.16 -4.95
C ALA A 22 14.19 11.09 -5.71
N ILE A 23 15.32 10.85 -5.02
CA ILE A 23 16.63 10.70 -5.66
C ILE A 23 16.62 9.50 -6.61
N THR A 24 16.19 8.32 -6.17
CA THR A 24 16.19 7.11 -6.99
C THR A 24 15.31 7.24 -8.22
N LEU A 25 14.12 7.84 -8.10
CA LEU A 25 13.16 7.94 -9.19
C LEU A 25 13.51 9.08 -10.16
N LEU A 26 13.87 10.26 -9.66
CA LEU A 26 14.10 11.46 -10.48
C LEU A 26 15.51 11.52 -11.05
N PHE A 27 16.51 10.89 -10.43
CA PHE A 27 17.86 10.89 -10.98
C PHE A 27 17.93 9.99 -12.22
N PRO A 28 18.37 10.50 -13.37
CA PRO A 28 18.46 9.74 -14.61
C PRO A 28 19.64 8.77 -14.50
N LEU A 29 19.36 7.53 -14.09
CA LEU A 29 20.29 6.41 -14.14
C LEU A 29 20.10 5.72 -15.50
N PRO A 30 21.02 5.90 -16.47
CA PRO A 30 20.79 5.52 -17.87
C PRO A 30 20.51 4.04 -18.10
N THR A 31 20.91 3.19 -17.15
CA THR A 31 20.80 1.73 -17.22
C THR A 31 19.73 1.16 -16.28
N ALA A 32 19.15 1.96 -15.38
CA ALA A 32 18.19 1.48 -14.40
C ALA A 32 16.76 1.67 -14.90
N GLN A 33 16.10 0.57 -15.24
CA GLN A 33 14.68 0.54 -15.56
C GLN A 33 13.83 0.86 -14.32
N VAL A 34 12.61 1.36 -14.55
CA VAL A 34 11.72 1.87 -13.48
C VAL A 34 11.34 0.77 -12.49
N ASP A 35 11.08 -0.44 -12.97
CA ASP A 35 10.82 -1.63 -12.16
C ASP A 35 11.99 -1.97 -11.22
N GLY A 36 13.23 -1.89 -11.71
CA GLY A 36 14.45 -2.05 -10.90
C GLY A 36 14.56 -0.99 -9.81
N LYS A 37 14.28 0.28 -10.14
CA LYS A 37 14.24 1.38 -9.18
C LYS A 37 13.18 1.15 -8.10
N MET A 38 11.98 0.74 -8.50
CA MET A 38 10.88 0.42 -7.58
C MET A 38 11.23 -0.73 -6.64
N LEU A 39 11.83 -1.81 -7.16
CA LEU A 39 12.29 -2.93 -6.34
C LEU A 39 13.30 -2.49 -5.26
N VAL A 40 14.28 -1.67 -5.65
CA VAL A 40 15.26 -1.12 -4.70
C VAL A 40 14.58 -0.31 -3.60
N LEU A 41 13.59 0.52 -3.94
CA LEU A 41 12.85 1.31 -2.95
C LEU A 41 12.00 0.45 -2.02
N VAL A 42 11.38 -0.60 -2.52
CA VAL A 42 10.60 -1.55 -1.72
C VAL A 42 11.51 -2.26 -0.70
N ILE A 43 12.66 -2.77 -1.15
CA ILE A 43 13.65 -3.41 -0.27
C ILE A 43 14.16 -2.41 0.76
N LEU A 44 14.53 -1.20 0.31
CA LEU A 44 15.06 -0.15 1.17
C LEU A 44 14.06 0.25 2.25
N TYR A 45 12.79 0.48 1.92
CA TYR A 45 11.76 0.82 2.90
C TYR A 45 11.63 -0.25 3.99
N ASN A 46 11.44 -1.50 3.58
CA ASN A 46 11.25 -2.60 4.52
C ASN A 46 12.49 -2.77 5.41
N ALA A 47 13.70 -2.66 4.84
CA ALA A 47 14.95 -2.70 5.60
C ALA A 47 15.05 -1.53 6.60
N LEU A 48 14.72 -0.30 6.18
CA LEU A 48 14.73 0.88 7.07
C LEU A 48 13.80 0.70 8.26
N ILE A 49 12.57 0.22 8.05
CA ILE A 49 11.63 -0.04 9.14
C ILE A 49 12.14 -1.14 10.07
N ILE A 50 12.68 -2.24 9.53
CA ILE A 50 13.27 -3.33 10.32
C ILE A 50 14.43 -2.86 11.18
N VAL A 51 15.36 -2.10 10.60
CA VAL A 51 16.50 -1.54 11.32
C VAL A 51 16.03 -0.61 12.42
N GLU A 52 15.08 0.28 12.12
CA GLU A 52 14.59 1.29 13.06
C GLU A 52 13.91 0.66 14.27
N PHE A 53 13.00 -0.31 14.09
CA PHE A 53 12.33 -0.93 15.23
C PHE A 53 13.26 -1.80 16.07
N ASN A 54 14.27 -2.44 15.49
CA ASN A 54 15.24 -3.25 16.24
C ASN A 54 16.24 -2.38 17.01
N LEU A 55 16.74 -1.30 16.40
CA LEU A 55 17.71 -0.42 17.05
C LEU A 55 17.10 0.44 18.15
N LYS A 56 15.84 0.87 17.99
CA LYS A 56 15.17 1.79 18.93
C LYS A 56 14.15 1.12 19.84
N GLY A 57 13.88 -0.19 19.66
CA GLY A 57 12.98 -0.96 20.51
C GLY A 57 11.49 -0.68 20.28
N HIS A 58 11.08 -0.36 19.05
CA HIS A 58 9.69 -0.06 18.71
C HIS A 58 8.88 -1.33 18.45
N GLU A 59 8.49 -2.07 19.51
CA GLU A 59 7.75 -3.34 19.37
C GLU A 59 6.41 -3.21 18.63
N GLU A 60 5.72 -2.07 18.78
CA GLU A 60 4.48 -1.81 18.02
C GLU A 60 4.76 -1.71 16.51
N TRP A 61 5.87 -1.06 16.11
CA TRP A 61 6.26 -0.97 14.70
C TRP A 61 6.55 -2.35 14.12
N LYS A 62 7.22 -3.21 14.88
CA LYS A 62 7.48 -4.59 14.48
C LYS A 62 6.18 -5.34 14.23
N SER A 63 5.19 -5.19 15.10
CA SER A 63 3.87 -5.82 14.93
C SER A 63 3.13 -5.29 13.70
N ILE A 64 3.12 -3.97 13.51
CA ILE A 64 2.50 -3.32 12.34
C ILE A 64 3.19 -3.79 11.06
N TRP A 65 4.52 -3.67 11.00
CA TRP A 65 5.32 -4.06 9.84
C TRP A 65 5.09 -5.52 9.45
N LEU A 66 5.08 -6.43 10.43
CA LEU A 66 4.85 -7.85 10.17
C LEU A 66 3.48 -8.10 9.52
N PHE A 67 2.42 -7.47 10.04
CA PHE A 67 1.08 -7.58 9.43
C PHE A 67 1.04 -6.94 8.04
N SER A 68 1.53 -5.71 7.90
CA SER A 68 1.57 -4.97 6.63
C SER A 68 2.37 -5.71 5.56
N PHE A 69 3.50 -6.33 5.92
CA PHE A 69 4.33 -7.09 4.99
C PHE A 69 3.62 -8.36 4.53
N ILE A 70 3.01 -9.13 5.44
CA ILE A 70 2.22 -10.31 5.07
C ILE A 70 1.06 -9.94 4.15
N LEU A 71 0.31 -8.88 4.49
CA LEU A 71 -0.76 -8.38 3.64
C LEU A 71 -0.24 -7.96 2.26
N SER A 72 0.89 -7.25 2.22
CA SER A 72 1.53 -6.83 0.98
C SER A 72 1.92 -7.99 0.06
N LEU A 73 2.40 -9.10 0.61
CA LEU A 73 2.64 -10.32 -0.19
C LEU A 73 1.35 -10.88 -0.80
N PHE A 74 0.22 -10.77 -0.10
CA PHE A 74 -1.08 -11.17 -0.63
C PHE A 74 -1.65 -10.17 -1.64
N MET A 75 -1.29 -8.89 -1.59
CA MET A 75 -1.79 -7.88 -2.53
C MET A 75 -1.41 -8.13 -3.99
N VAL A 76 -0.43 -9.00 -4.25
CA VAL A 76 -0.14 -9.52 -5.59
C VAL A 76 -1.38 -10.15 -6.25
N PHE A 77 -2.24 -10.81 -5.48
CA PHE A 77 -3.45 -11.46 -6.04
C PHE A 77 -4.50 -10.45 -6.51
N PRO A 78 -4.88 -9.42 -5.74
CA PRO A 78 -5.69 -8.32 -6.24
C PRO A 78 -5.09 -7.64 -7.47
N ASP A 79 -3.80 -7.31 -7.46
CA ASP A 79 -3.15 -6.65 -8.60
C ASP A 79 -3.23 -7.55 -9.85
N TRP A 80 -3.02 -8.86 -9.68
CA TRP A 80 -3.19 -9.85 -10.73
C TRP A 80 -4.64 -9.94 -11.24
N TYR A 81 -5.61 -9.96 -10.34
CA TYR A 81 -7.03 -9.99 -10.70
C TYR A 81 -7.43 -8.74 -11.49
N LEU A 82 -7.01 -7.55 -11.05
CA LEU A 82 -7.28 -6.30 -11.76
C LEU A 82 -6.64 -6.28 -13.15
N ALA A 83 -5.42 -6.80 -13.27
CA ALA A 83 -4.70 -6.82 -14.54
C ALA A 83 -5.25 -7.84 -15.55
N GLU A 84 -5.33 -9.12 -15.16
CA GLU A 84 -5.63 -10.21 -16.09
C GLU A 84 -7.11 -10.56 -16.17
N THR A 85 -7.86 -10.38 -15.07
CA THR A 85 -9.28 -10.76 -15.06
C THR A 85 -10.18 -9.60 -15.47
N LEU A 86 -9.96 -8.42 -14.89
CA LEU A 86 -10.76 -7.23 -15.24
C LEU A 86 -10.19 -6.45 -16.43
N GLY A 87 -8.91 -6.64 -16.78
CA GLY A 87 -8.26 -5.82 -17.80
C GLY A 87 -8.24 -4.34 -17.45
N ALA A 88 -8.27 -4.01 -16.15
CA ALA A 88 -8.41 -2.66 -15.62
C ALA A 88 -7.08 -1.98 -15.29
N LEU A 89 -5.99 -2.75 -15.31
CA LEU A 89 -4.65 -2.34 -14.91
C LEU A 89 -3.61 -3.01 -15.81
N VAL A 90 -2.62 -2.25 -16.28
CA VAL A 90 -1.51 -2.80 -17.07
C VAL A 90 -0.19 -2.43 -16.44
N PHE A 91 0.68 -3.44 -16.29
CA PHE A 91 2.06 -3.26 -15.87
C PHE A 91 2.98 -3.36 -17.08
N PRO A 92 3.84 -2.37 -17.33
CA PRO A 92 4.84 -2.46 -18.38
C PRO A 92 5.87 -3.53 -18.03
N THR A 93 6.30 -4.28 -19.04
CA THR A 93 7.41 -5.22 -18.89
C THR A 93 8.71 -4.44 -18.75
N GLY A 94 9.21 -4.34 -17.52
CA GLY A 94 10.60 -4.02 -17.25
C GLY A 94 11.40 -5.33 -17.14
N GLY A 95 12.72 -5.25 -17.24
CA GLY A 95 13.63 -6.41 -17.28
C GLY A 95 13.66 -7.26 -16.00
N LEU A 96 12.85 -6.96 -14.99
CA LEU A 96 12.62 -7.83 -13.85
C LEU A 96 11.62 -8.97 -14.13
N PRO A 97 11.72 -10.09 -13.39
CA PRO A 97 10.73 -11.15 -13.44
C PRO A 97 9.30 -10.68 -13.09
N MET A 98 8.33 -11.22 -13.81
CA MET A 98 6.90 -10.99 -13.58
C MET A 98 6.29 -12.22 -12.90
N ILE A 99 5.62 -12.03 -11.77
CA ILE A 99 4.84 -13.06 -11.08
C ILE A 99 3.63 -13.40 -11.94
N GLY A 100 3.49 -14.69 -12.28
CA GLY A 100 2.41 -15.16 -13.15
C GLY A 100 2.45 -14.59 -14.57
N GLY A 101 3.56 -13.97 -14.98
CA GLY A 101 3.70 -13.28 -16.27
C GLY A 101 3.13 -11.87 -16.32
N ALA A 102 2.38 -11.42 -15.31
CA ALA A 102 1.61 -10.17 -15.34
C ALA A 102 2.02 -9.13 -14.30
N ILE A 103 2.53 -9.54 -13.14
CA ILE A 103 2.75 -8.64 -12.00
C ILE A 103 4.23 -8.46 -11.70
N PRO A 104 4.79 -7.24 -11.74
CA PRO A 104 6.19 -7.01 -11.43
C PRO A 104 6.56 -7.49 -10.03
N LEU A 105 7.73 -8.12 -9.88
CA LEU A 105 8.17 -8.69 -8.60
C LEU A 105 8.16 -7.67 -7.43
N TYR A 106 8.41 -6.39 -7.71
CA TYR A 106 8.43 -5.34 -6.68
C TYR A 106 7.07 -5.14 -5.98
N MET A 107 5.96 -5.55 -6.61
CA MET A 107 4.63 -5.48 -6.01
C MET A 107 4.50 -6.35 -4.76
N ALA A 108 5.25 -7.46 -4.70
CA ALA A 108 5.38 -8.29 -3.51
C ALA A 108 6.23 -7.57 -2.45
N GLY A 109 5.62 -6.63 -1.74
CA GLY A 109 6.30 -5.79 -0.75
C GLY A 109 5.94 -4.32 -0.85
N LEU A 110 5.57 -3.81 -2.04
CA LEU A 110 5.24 -2.39 -2.24
C LEU A 110 4.15 -1.89 -1.30
N TRP A 111 3.08 -2.68 -1.17
CA TRP A 111 1.93 -2.34 -0.33
C TRP A 111 2.25 -2.28 1.17
N SER A 112 3.43 -2.74 1.62
CA SER A 112 3.80 -2.63 3.03
C SER A 112 4.00 -1.17 3.43
N ILE A 113 4.40 -0.32 2.48
CA ILE A 113 4.60 1.13 2.67
C ILE A 113 3.29 1.82 3.09
N PRO A 114 2.23 1.83 2.25
CA PRO A 114 0.99 2.49 2.62
C PRO A 114 0.34 1.85 3.86
N PHE A 115 0.32 0.52 3.98
CA PHE A 115 -0.31 -0.13 5.12
C PHE A 115 0.39 0.18 6.44
N PHE A 116 1.73 0.21 6.46
CA PHE A 116 2.46 0.60 7.67
C PHE A 116 2.09 2.02 8.11
N ILE A 117 2.08 2.98 7.17
CA ILE A 117 1.72 4.38 7.44
C ILE A 117 0.28 4.49 7.96
N ILE A 118 -0.68 3.87 7.26
CA ILE A 118 -2.10 3.93 7.61
C ILE A 118 -2.35 3.35 8.99
N ILE A 119 -1.80 2.16 9.27
CA ILE A 119 -2.01 1.48 10.55
C ILE A 119 -1.31 2.24 11.67
N PHE A 120 -0.06 2.68 11.48
CA PHE A 120 0.67 3.46 12.49
C PHE A 120 -0.08 4.74 12.86
N VAL A 121 -0.50 5.53 11.87
CA VAL A 121 -1.26 6.75 12.12
C VAL A 121 -2.59 6.43 12.81
N GLY A 122 -3.30 5.40 12.36
CA GLY A 122 -4.52 4.93 13.01
C GLY A 122 -4.33 4.61 14.49
N LYS A 123 -3.27 3.86 14.85
CA LYS A 123 -2.93 3.54 16.24
C LYS A 123 -2.61 4.78 17.06
N GLU A 124 -1.82 5.70 16.51
CA GLU A 124 -1.48 6.93 17.20
C GLU A 124 -2.70 7.83 17.43
N ILE A 125 -3.62 7.92 16.48
CA ILE A 125 -4.87 8.66 16.68
C ILE A 125 -5.74 7.97 17.73
N GLN A 126 -5.90 6.64 17.64
CA GLN A 126 -6.74 5.86 18.56
C GLN A 126 -6.30 5.99 20.03
N LYS A 127 -4.99 6.13 20.31
CA LYS A 127 -4.49 6.37 21.66
C LYS A 127 -4.97 7.70 22.28
N ARG A 128 -5.46 8.64 21.46
CA ARG A 128 -5.66 10.05 21.86
C ARG A 128 -7.03 10.61 21.50
N LYS A 129 -7.79 9.92 20.65
CA LYS A 129 -9.07 10.35 20.08
C LYS A 129 -10.08 9.21 20.09
N SER A 130 -11.33 9.52 19.75
CA SER A 130 -12.39 8.51 19.67
C SER A 130 -12.17 7.57 18.48
N ILE A 131 -12.78 6.39 18.54
CA ILE A 131 -12.65 5.37 17.50
C ILE A 131 -13.25 5.84 16.16
N GLU A 132 -14.32 6.64 16.21
CA GLU A 132 -14.96 7.21 15.02
C GLU A 132 -14.00 8.17 14.30
N MET A 133 -13.28 9.00 15.06
CA MET A 133 -12.26 9.89 14.50
C MET A 133 -11.10 9.07 13.90
N THR A 134 -10.68 7.99 14.56
CA THR A 134 -9.66 7.09 14.02
C THR A 134 -10.08 6.52 12.67
N TYR A 135 -11.28 5.97 12.56
CA TYR A 135 -11.77 5.41 11.29
C TYR A 135 -11.89 6.49 10.21
N CYS A 136 -12.38 7.68 10.55
CA CYS A 136 -12.44 8.80 9.62
C CYS A 136 -11.04 9.16 9.08
N ILE A 137 -10.04 9.28 9.96
CA ILE A 137 -8.66 9.59 9.55
C ILE A 137 -8.05 8.47 8.73
N VAL A 138 -8.24 7.20 9.12
CA VAL A 138 -7.74 6.03 8.37
C VAL A 138 -8.33 5.99 6.97
N ALA A 139 -9.64 6.23 6.82
CA ALA A 139 -10.31 6.28 5.53
C ALA A 139 -9.76 7.41 4.64
N ILE A 140 -9.67 8.63 5.18
CA ILE A 140 -9.15 9.80 4.45
C ILE A 140 -7.69 9.57 4.05
N LEU A 141 -6.86 9.07 4.97
CA LEU A 141 -5.44 8.82 4.71
C LEU A 141 -5.24 7.73 3.66
N GLY A 142 -6.04 6.66 3.71
CA GLY A 142 -6.04 5.61 2.70
C GLY A 142 -6.32 6.18 1.30
N VAL A 143 -7.46 6.85 1.13
CA VAL A 143 -7.83 7.48 -0.15
C VAL A 143 -6.77 8.47 -0.61
N LEU A 144 -6.25 9.32 0.30
CA LEU A 144 -5.24 10.31 -0.05
C LEU A 144 -3.96 9.65 -0.59
N ILE A 145 -3.46 8.59 0.07
CA ILE A 145 -2.25 7.90 -0.37
C ILE A 145 -2.46 7.29 -1.76
N PHE A 146 -3.59 6.62 -2.00
CA PHE A 146 -3.84 5.97 -3.29
C PHE A 146 -4.10 6.96 -4.41
N VAL A 147 -4.96 7.96 -4.19
CA VAL A 147 -5.23 9.02 -5.17
C VAL A 147 -3.94 9.75 -5.55
N LEU A 148 -3.09 10.09 -4.56
CA LEU A 148 -1.82 10.73 -4.85
C LEU A 148 -0.87 9.80 -5.61
N SER A 149 -0.85 8.50 -5.28
CA SER A 149 -0.07 7.52 -6.03
C SER A 149 -0.50 7.48 -7.49
N GLU A 150 -1.79 7.35 -7.78
CA GLU A 150 -2.34 7.34 -9.15
C GLU A 150 -2.05 8.64 -9.92
N LEU A 151 -2.14 9.79 -9.25
CA LEU A 151 -1.89 11.10 -9.88
C LEU A 151 -0.40 11.42 -10.09
N THR A 152 0.50 10.86 -9.29
CA THR A 152 1.93 11.21 -9.33
C THR A 152 2.76 10.19 -10.10
N LEU A 153 2.39 8.91 -10.02
CA LEU A 153 3.12 7.82 -10.67
C LEU A 153 2.89 7.78 -12.17
N VAL A 154 2.00 8.58 -12.74
CA VAL A 154 1.86 8.82 -14.19
C VAL A 154 3.20 9.12 -14.87
N ASN A 155 4.08 9.86 -14.19
CA ASN A 155 5.38 10.26 -14.74
C ASN A 155 6.42 9.13 -14.68
N LEU A 156 6.06 7.99 -14.09
CA LEU A 156 6.86 6.79 -13.99
C LEU A 156 6.07 5.65 -14.64
N PRO A 157 6.51 5.07 -15.76
CA PRO A 157 5.81 3.93 -16.36
C PRO A 157 5.94 2.69 -15.46
N SER A 158 5.22 2.65 -14.33
CA SER A 158 5.18 1.56 -13.37
C SER A 158 3.87 0.78 -13.47
N TRP A 159 2.74 1.47 -13.67
CA TRP A 159 1.46 0.90 -14.05
C TRP A 159 0.56 1.96 -14.67
N THR A 160 -0.49 1.53 -15.34
CA THR A 160 -1.50 2.44 -15.93
C THR A 160 -2.86 1.78 -15.91
N ALA A 161 -3.88 2.53 -15.50
CA ALA A 161 -5.27 2.10 -15.58
C ALA A 161 -5.77 2.13 -17.04
N THR A 162 -6.62 1.17 -17.40
CA THR A 162 -7.11 0.95 -18.78
C THR A 162 -8.64 1.03 -18.89
N VAL A 163 -9.28 1.65 -17.92
CA VAL A 163 -10.74 1.72 -17.81
C VAL A 163 -11.31 2.99 -18.46
N THR A 164 -12.63 3.06 -18.61
CA THR A 164 -13.32 4.19 -19.24
C THR A 164 -13.50 5.34 -18.25
N GLY A 165 -13.90 5.03 -17.02
CA GLY A 165 -14.17 6.01 -15.96
C GLY A 165 -12.91 6.52 -15.29
N MET A 166 -12.26 7.53 -15.87
CA MET A 166 -11.04 8.11 -15.32
C MET A 166 -11.00 9.64 -15.36
N THR A 167 -10.37 10.25 -14.34
CA THR A 167 -9.92 11.65 -14.38
C THR A 167 -8.40 11.69 -14.38
N GLY A 168 -7.78 12.04 -15.50
CA GLY A 168 -6.34 11.83 -15.67
C GLY A 168 -6.04 10.33 -15.68
N ASN A 169 -5.27 9.85 -14.70
CA ASN A 169 -4.98 8.42 -14.51
C ASN A 169 -5.73 7.81 -13.33
N LEU A 170 -6.52 8.62 -12.60
CA LEU A 170 -7.30 8.13 -11.49
C LEU A 170 -8.56 7.41 -12.00
N ALA A 171 -8.57 6.09 -11.88
CA ALA A 171 -9.75 5.27 -12.13
C ALA A 171 -10.80 5.46 -11.03
N TRP A 172 -12.04 5.76 -11.39
CA TRP A 172 -13.08 6.06 -10.40
C TRP A 172 -13.54 4.84 -9.62
N TYR A 173 -13.56 3.67 -10.29
CA TYR A 173 -14.08 2.44 -9.69
C TYR A 173 -13.30 1.97 -8.46
N ILE A 174 -12.02 2.33 -8.35
CA ILE A 174 -11.12 1.81 -7.30
C ILE A 174 -11.13 2.65 -6.00
N ILE A 175 -11.61 3.90 -6.05
CA ILE A 175 -11.54 4.85 -4.93
C ILE A 175 -12.27 4.33 -3.68
N ILE A 176 -13.49 3.81 -3.85
CA ILE A 176 -14.28 3.26 -2.74
C ILE A 176 -13.68 1.93 -2.24
N PRO A 177 -13.32 0.96 -3.12
CA PRO A 177 -12.55 -0.23 -2.72
C PRO A 177 -11.30 0.07 -1.89
N GLU A 178 -10.52 1.09 -2.25
CA GLU A 178 -9.30 1.47 -1.54
C GLU A 178 -9.57 2.11 -0.17
N LEU A 179 -10.62 2.91 -0.07
CA LEU A 179 -11.11 3.40 1.23
C LEU A 179 -11.44 2.22 2.15
N ILE A 180 -12.20 1.25 1.62
CA ILE A 180 -12.61 0.06 2.36
C ILE A 180 -11.39 -0.81 2.71
N LEU A 181 -10.41 -0.93 1.81
CA LEU A 181 -9.15 -1.62 2.05
C LEU A 181 -8.38 -1.02 3.23
N ALA A 182 -8.24 0.31 3.28
CA ALA A 182 -7.55 0.99 4.38
C ALA A 182 -8.23 0.73 5.73
N LEU A 183 -9.56 0.86 5.78
CA LEU A 183 -10.35 0.55 6.98
C LEU A 183 -10.23 -0.93 7.37
N SER A 184 -10.35 -1.83 6.41
CA SER A 184 -10.31 -3.28 6.64
C SER A 184 -8.95 -3.73 7.15
N ALA A 185 -7.85 -3.18 6.60
CA ALA A 185 -6.50 -3.44 7.08
C ALA A 185 -6.32 -2.98 8.53
N PHE A 186 -6.78 -1.77 8.86
CA PHE A 186 -6.70 -1.25 10.23
C PHE A 186 -7.54 -2.06 11.22
N ILE A 187 -8.81 -2.31 10.90
CA ILE A 187 -9.73 -3.08 11.76
C ILE A 187 -9.21 -4.51 11.94
N CYS A 188 -8.77 -5.16 10.86
CA CYS A 188 -8.20 -6.50 10.94
C CYS A 188 -6.96 -6.52 11.83
N TYR A 189 -6.04 -5.56 11.66
CA TYR A 189 -4.84 -5.45 12.48
C TYR A 189 -5.17 -5.38 13.97
N GLU A 190 -6.13 -4.54 14.37
CA GLU A 190 -6.58 -4.42 15.77
C GLU A 190 -7.04 -5.75 16.36
N ASN A 191 -7.70 -6.58 15.56
CA ASN A 191 -8.20 -7.88 16.00
C ASN A 191 -7.10 -8.97 16.09
N VAL A 192 -6.00 -8.81 15.34
CA VAL A 192 -4.93 -9.82 15.24
C VAL A 192 -3.59 -9.40 15.84
N MET A 193 -3.42 -8.15 16.28
CA MET A 193 -2.12 -7.60 16.66
C MET A 193 -1.44 -8.37 17.80
N GLU A 194 -2.21 -8.80 18.81
CA GLU A 194 -1.73 -9.60 19.95
C GLU A 194 -1.85 -11.12 19.72
N LYS A 195 -2.28 -11.55 18.53
CA LYS A 195 -2.50 -12.95 18.21
C LYS A 195 -1.25 -13.58 17.57
N LYS A 196 -1.26 -14.92 17.50
CA LYS A 196 -0.21 -15.73 16.86
C LYS A 196 -0.07 -15.38 15.37
N ILE A 197 1.12 -15.60 14.82
CA ILE A 197 1.44 -15.29 13.41
C ILE A 197 0.42 -15.84 12.40
N TRP A 198 -0.06 -17.07 12.58
CA TRP A 198 -1.02 -17.68 11.66
C TRP A 198 -2.36 -16.94 11.62
N MET A 199 -2.79 -16.32 12.73
CA MET A 199 -3.97 -15.46 12.75
C MET A 199 -3.75 -14.17 11.96
N LYS A 200 -2.53 -13.61 11.99
CA LYS A 200 -2.15 -12.46 11.16
C LYS A 200 -2.19 -12.82 9.68
N VAL A 201 -1.71 -14.02 9.32
CA VAL A 201 -1.78 -14.56 7.94
C VAL A 201 -3.23 -14.72 7.49
N ILE A 202 -4.10 -15.35 8.29
CA ILE A 202 -5.53 -15.51 7.94
C ILE A 202 -6.22 -14.15 7.85
N GLY A 203 -5.94 -13.24 8.78
CA GLY A 203 -6.50 -11.89 8.76
C GLY A 203 -6.10 -11.12 7.50
N ALA A 204 -4.82 -11.12 7.16
CA ALA A 204 -4.31 -10.48 5.95
C ALA A 204 -4.92 -11.10 4.68
N PHE A 205 -5.03 -12.43 4.62
CA PHE A 205 -5.71 -13.12 3.52
C PHE A 205 -7.18 -12.70 3.42
N THR A 206 -7.87 -12.55 4.55
CA THR A 206 -9.27 -12.10 4.59
C THR A 206 -9.42 -10.67 4.05
N VAL A 207 -8.54 -9.75 4.44
CA VAL A 207 -8.52 -8.38 3.92
C VAL A 207 -8.31 -8.38 2.41
N MET A 208 -7.40 -9.21 1.90
CA MET A 208 -7.13 -9.35 0.47
C MET A 208 -8.35 -9.86 -0.32
N ILE A 209 -9.03 -10.91 0.16
CA ILE A 209 -10.27 -11.40 -0.48
C ILE A 209 -11.37 -10.33 -0.44
N PHE A 210 -11.51 -9.64 0.69
CA PHE A 210 -12.50 -8.58 0.82
C PHE A 210 -12.23 -7.43 -0.16
N TYR A 211 -10.97 -7.07 -0.37
CA TYR A 211 -10.60 -6.07 -1.37
C TYR A 211 -10.92 -6.51 -2.80
N ILE A 212 -10.61 -7.75 -3.19
CA ILE A 212 -11.00 -8.29 -4.51
C ILE A 212 -12.51 -8.19 -4.72
N GLY A 213 -13.31 -8.60 -3.73
CA GLY A 213 -14.77 -8.53 -3.80
C GLY A 213 -15.28 -7.10 -3.99
N ASN A 214 -14.74 -6.14 -3.25
CA ASN A 214 -15.09 -4.72 -3.39
C ASN A 214 -14.67 -4.17 -4.76
N ALA A 215 -13.42 -4.37 -5.16
CA ALA A 215 -12.91 -3.90 -6.44
C ALA A 215 -13.71 -4.46 -7.62
N SER A 216 -14.04 -5.76 -7.59
CA SER A 216 -14.89 -6.39 -8.60
C SER A 216 -16.30 -5.82 -8.64
N PHE A 217 -16.92 -5.59 -7.48
CA PHE A 217 -18.27 -5.03 -7.40
C PHE A 217 -18.32 -3.61 -7.94
N PHE A 218 -17.40 -2.75 -7.51
CA PHE A 218 -17.37 -1.35 -7.96
C PHE A 218 -16.93 -1.19 -9.41
N TYR A 219 -16.05 -2.08 -9.91
CA TYR A 219 -15.78 -2.17 -11.35
C TYR A 219 -17.06 -2.45 -12.14
N PHE A 220 -17.79 -3.51 -11.77
CA PHE A 220 -19.06 -3.84 -12.43
C PHE A 220 -20.07 -2.67 -12.35
N LEU A 221 -20.23 -2.07 -11.17
CA LEU A 221 -21.17 -0.98 -10.98
C LEU A 221 -20.80 0.25 -11.84
N ILE A 222 -19.54 0.65 -11.87
CA ILE A 222 -19.12 1.91 -12.50
C ILE A 222 -18.80 1.70 -13.97
N GLU A 223 -17.93 0.76 -14.31
CA GLU A 223 -17.44 0.56 -15.68
C GLU A 223 -18.41 -0.23 -16.56
N THR A 224 -19.33 -1.02 -15.99
CA THR A 224 -20.26 -1.85 -16.78
C THR A 224 -21.70 -1.35 -16.75
N LEU A 225 -22.17 -0.76 -15.64
CA LEU A 225 -23.57 -0.33 -15.52
C LEU A 225 -23.78 1.17 -15.70
N LEU A 226 -22.84 2.01 -15.27
CA LEU A 226 -23.02 3.47 -15.24
C LEU A 226 -22.36 4.20 -16.42
N LEU A 227 -21.33 3.60 -17.03
CA LEU A 227 -20.58 4.13 -18.17
C LEU A 227 -20.80 3.26 -19.40
#